data_AF-A0A944AE00-F1
#
_entry.id   AF-A0A944AE00-F1
#
_cell.length_a   1.000
_cell.length_b   1.000
_cell.length_c   1.000
_cell.angle_alpha   90.00
_cell.angle_beta   90.00
_cell.angle_gamma   90.00
#
_symmetry.space_group_name_H-M   'P 1'
#
loop_
_entity.id
_entity.type
_entity.pdbx_description
1 polymer ?
#
loop_
_entity_poly.entity_id
_entity_poly.type
_entity_poly.pdbx_seq_one_letter_code
_entity_poly.pdbx_strand_id
1 'polypeptide(L)' 'MNTWDNSFMSEILYTPGKGWEFQNDLNYNFYHGYSAGFGRPEVQWDLGISKAIKSVTLGLKVSDILNQ' A
#
# COMPACT_ATOMS: atom_id res chain seq x y z
N MET A 1 -18.34 23.97 9.88
CA MET A 1 -18.20 22.52 10.05
C MET A 1 -16.71 22.22 10.13
N ASN A 2 -16.29 21.38 11.06
CA ASN A 2 -14.90 20.95 11.10
C ASN A 2 -14.74 19.79 10.13
N THR A 3 -13.86 19.95 9.15
CA THR A 3 -13.49 18.91 8.19
C THR A 3 -12.23 18.20 8.65
N TRP A 4 -12.16 16.90 8.40
CA TRP A 4 -11.06 16.05 8.83
C TRP A 4 -10.67 15.10 7.72
N ASP A 5 -9.38 15.09 7.41
CA ASP A 5 -8.77 14.14 6.50
C ASP A 5 -8.03 13.11 7.35
N ASN A 6 -8.30 11.84 7.10
CA ASN A 6 -7.71 10.76 7.86
C ASN A 6 -7.10 9.77 6.88
N SER A 7 -5.93 9.27 7.25
CA SER A 7 -5.29 8.16 6.56
C SER A 7 -4.88 7.11 7.56
N PHE A 8 -5.06 5.84 7.18
CA PHE A 8 -4.49 4.71 7.87
C PHE A 8 -3.53 4.01 6.91
N MET A 9 -2.27 3.90 7.32
CA MET A 9 -1.23 3.25 6.54
C MET A 9 -0.66 2.07 7.31
N SER A 10 -0.56 0.92 6.64
CA SER A 10 0.12 -0.27 7.11
C SER A 10 1.16 -0.67 6.09
N GLU A 11 2.41 -0.77 6.53
CA GLU A 11 3.54 -1.25 5.73
C GLU A 11 4.12 -2.46 6.45
N ILE A 12 4.17 -3.59 5.76
CA ILE A 12 4.74 -4.84 6.26
C ILE A 12 5.84 -5.28 5.31
N LEU A 13 7.06 -5.34 5.84
CA LEU A 13 8.22 -5.92 5.18
C LEU A 13 8.58 -7.25 5.87
N TYR A 14 8.63 -8.32 5.10
CA TYR A 14 9.02 -9.64 5.58
C TYR A 14 10.21 -10.21 4.82
N THR A 15 11.28 -10.54 5.56
CA THR A 15 12.54 -11.04 5.02
C THR A 15 12.89 -12.40 5.63
N PRO A 16 12.34 -13.52 5.10
CA PRO A 16 12.56 -14.86 5.66
C PRO A 16 13.99 -15.40 5.48
N GLY A 17 14.88 -14.61 4.89
CA GLY A 17 16.25 -15.01 4.57
C GLY A 17 16.40 -15.62 3.18
N LYS A 18 17.61 -16.12 2.90
CA LYS A 18 18.02 -16.62 1.58
C LYS A 18 17.81 -15.61 0.45
N GLY A 19 17.77 -14.31 0.75
CA GLY A 19 17.58 -13.24 -0.24
C GLY A 19 16.14 -13.07 -0.73
N TRP A 20 15.12 -13.61 -0.04
CA TRP A 20 13.72 -13.27 -0.31
C TRP A 20 13.28 -12.05 0.48
N GLU A 21 12.42 -11.24 -0.13
CA GLU A 21 11.75 -10.11 0.50
C GLU A 21 10.31 -10.02 0.00
N PHE A 22 9.38 -9.75 0.92
CA PHE A 22 7.97 -9.57 0.65
C PHE A 22 7.52 -8.25 1.24
N GLN A 23 6.81 -7.46 0.46
CA GLN A 23 6.31 -6.14 0.84
C GLN A 23 4.78 -6.12 0.69
N ASN A 24 4.11 -5.52 1.65
CA ASN A 24 2.68 -5.29 1.66
C ASN A 24 2.40 -3.89 2.17
N ASP A 25 1.84 -3.05 1.30
CA ASP A 25 1.50 -1.67 1.63
C ASP A 25 -0.01 -1.48 1.46
N LEU A 26 -0.69 -1.15 2.54
CA LEU A 26 -2.12 -0.86 2.55
C LEU A 26 -2.34 0.56 3.06
N ASN A 27 -3.00 1.37 2.24
CA ASN A 27 -3.38 2.73 2.59
C ASN A 27 -4.90 2.89 2.49
N TYR A 28 -5.51 3.48 3.51
CA TYR A 28 -6.93 3.81 3.53
C TYR A 28 -7.13 5.28 3.85
N ASN A 29 -7.65 6.05 2.90
CA ASN A 29 -7.96 7.47 3.05
C ASN A 29 -9.46 7.65 3.24
N PHE A 30 -9.87 8.48 4.21
CA PHE A 30 -11.28 8.80 4.44
C PHE A 30 -11.47 10.21 4.99
N TYR A 31 -12.64 10.77 4.68
CA TYR A 31 -12.92 12.19 4.84
C TYR A 31 -14.19 12.40 5.66
N HIS A 32 -14.15 13.29 6.65
CA HIS A 32 -15.29 13.61 7.52
C HIS A 32 -15.64 15.09 7.47
N GLY A 33 -16.93 15.40 7.52
CA GLY A 33 -17.43 16.78 7.57
C GLY A 33 -17.51 17.51 6.22
N TYR A 34 -17.23 16.82 5.11
CA TYR A 34 -17.34 17.37 3.76
C TYR A 34 -18.73 17.22 3.16
N SER A 35 -19.04 18.03 2.13
CA SER A 35 -20.26 17.89 1.35
C SER A 35 -20.27 16.57 0.57
N ALA A 36 -21.48 16.06 0.31
CA ALA A 36 -21.65 14.85 -0.50
C ALA A 36 -20.92 14.98 -1.85
N GLY A 37 -20.07 14.00 -2.17
CA GLY A 37 -19.30 13.94 -3.41
C GLY A 37 -17.83 14.37 -3.32
N PHE A 38 -17.40 14.95 -2.19
CA PHE A 38 -15.98 15.23 -1.95
C PHE A 38 -15.27 13.98 -1.42
N GLY A 39 -14.09 13.67 -1.97
CA GLY A 39 -13.16 12.65 -1.46
C GLY A 39 -13.82 11.32 -1.08
N ARG A 40 -14.09 10.44 -2.05
CA ARG A 40 -14.60 9.11 -1.70
C ARG A 40 -13.52 8.36 -0.92
N PRO A 41 -13.88 7.62 0.13
CA PRO A 41 -12.91 6.78 0.81
C PRO A 41 -12.25 5.83 -0.19
N GLU A 42 -10.93 5.76 -0.16
CA GLU A 42 -10.12 5.03 -1.12
C GLU A 42 -9.21 4.08 -0.37
N VAL A 43 -9.14 2.84 -0.86
CA VAL A 43 -8.18 1.84 -0.36
C VAL A 43 -7.18 1.59 -1.47
N GLN A 44 -5.92 1.92 -1.24
CA GLN A 44 -4.82 1.56 -2.13
C GLN A 44 -4.05 0.39 -1.52
N TRP A 45 -3.82 -0.64 -2.33
CA TRP A 45 -3.15 -1.85 -1.89
C TRP A 45 -2.08 -2.28 -2.89
N ASP A 46 -0.83 -2.24 -2.44
CA ASP A 46 0.34 -2.66 -3.19
C ASP A 46 0.97 -3.92 -2.56
N LEU A 47 1.46 -4.82 -3.42
CA LEU A 47 2.23 -5.99 -3.01
C LEU A 47 3.54 -6.06 -3.80
N GLY A 48 4.62 -6.42 -3.10
CA GLY A 48 5.94 -6.65 -3.68
C GLY A 48 6.50 -8.01 -3.28
N ILE A 49 7.18 -8.67 -4.22
CA ILE A 49 8.05 -9.81 -3.93
C ILE A 49 9.36 -9.61 -4.66
N SER A 50 10.48 -9.81 -3.96
CA SER A 50 11.80 -9.75 -4.57
C SER A 50 12.70 -10.89 -4.12
N LYS A 51 13.68 -11.20 -4.98
CA LYS A 51 14.65 -12.27 -4.80
C LYS A 51 16.03 -11.83 -5.24
N ALA A 52 16.95 -11.75 -4.29
CA ALA A 52 18.38 -11.59 -4.55
C ALA A 52 19.03 -12.92 -4.91
N ILE A 53 19.78 -12.93 -6.02
CA ILE A 53 20.55 -14.05 -6.57
C ILE A 53 21.96 -13.51 -6.89
N LYS A 54 22.90 -13.74 -5.97
CA LYS A 54 24.27 -13.17 -6.02
C LYS A 54 24.22 -11.64 -6.16
N SER A 55 24.63 -11.10 -7.29
CA SER A 55 24.70 -9.66 -7.59
C SER A 55 23.46 -9.12 -8.32
N VAL A 56 22.42 -9.96 -8.53
CA VAL A 56 21.21 -9.58 -9.26
C VAL A 56 20.00 -9.73 -8.34
N THR A 57 19.08 -8.77 -8.37
CA THR A 57 17.78 -8.87 -7.71
C THR A 57 16.67 -8.87 -8.76
N LEU A 58 15.79 -9.86 -8.69
CA LEU A 58 14.57 -9.92 -9.48
C LEU A 58 13.40 -9.53 -8.59
N GLY A 59 12.51 -8.68 -9.09
CA GLY A 59 11.35 -8.21 -8.33
C GLY A 59 10.09 -8.17 -9.19
N LEU A 60 8.96 -8.46 -8.55
CA LEU A 60 7.62 -8.23 -9.08
C LEU A 60 6.89 -7.32 -8.10
N LYS A 61 6.30 -6.23 -8.62
CA LYS A 61 5.40 -5.37 -7.86
C LYS A 61 4.06 -5.33 -8.56
N VAL A 62 2.99 -5.49 -7.79
CA VAL A 62 1.61 -5.23 -8.22
C VAL A 62 1.16 -4.00 -7.45
N SER A 63 0.92 -2.92 -8.17
CA SER A 63 0.38 -1.68 -7.60
C SER A 63 -1.10 -1.57 -7.88
N ASP A 64 -1.82 -1.00 -6.92
CA ASP A 64 -3.25 -0.80 -6.96
C ASP A 64 -4.03 -2.07 -7.33
N ILE A 65 -3.90 -3.08 -6.48
CA ILE A 65 -4.58 -4.39 -6.63
C ILE A 65 -6.11 -4.24 -6.74
N LEU A 66 -6.65 -3.19 -6.14
CA LEU A 66 -8.08 -2.94 -6.10
C LEU A 66 -8.60 -2.18 -7.33
N ASN A 67 -7.70 -1.68 -8.18
CA ASN A 67 -8.00 -0.95 -9.42
C ASN A 67 -9.03 0.17 -9.16
N GLN A 68 -8.67 1.10 -8.27
CA GLN A 68 -9.55 2.19 -7.84
C GLN A 68 -9.45 3.43 -8.75
#